data_AF-A0A5C6TJV7-F1
#
_entry.id   AF-A0A5C6TJV7-F1
#
_cell.length_a   1.000
_cell.length_b   1.000
_cell.length_c   1.000
_cell.angle_alpha   90.00
_cell.angle_beta   90.00
_cell.angle_gamma   90.00
#
_symmetry.space_group_name_H-M   'P 1'
#
loop_
_entity.id
_entity.type
_entity.pdbx_description
1 polymer ?
#
loop_
_entity_poly.entity_id
_entity_poly.type
_entity_poly.pdbx_seq_one_letter_code
_entity_poly.pdbx_strand_id
1 'polypeptide(L)'
;MRFSPLLSTLFYTFSNITRVRTPLPSHLAFRPIPLRSMSGIPLLGALFGTSSKNSSNMSYPDQRSNDEWRAVLNKEQFRILREKGTEPPGSGKFDKHYPEQGVYTCAGCDAPLYKASHKFSSGCGWPAYFDSIPGAVVRHEDRAFGMARTEIVCANCGGHLGHVFKGEGFDTPTDERHCVNSVSLSFSPDDKTVKDKPESKA
;
A
#
# COMPACT_ATOMS: atom_id res chain seq x y z
N MET A 1 -13.56 31.42 -58.64
CA MET A 1 -13.09 30.17 -59.29
C MET A 1 -12.51 29.30 -58.18
N ARG A 2 -12.74 28.00 -58.00
CA ARG A 2 -13.73 27.01 -58.46
C ARG A 2 -13.42 25.78 -57.58
N PHE A 3 -14.46 25.16 -57.00
CA PHE A 3 -14.59 23.76 -56.52
C PHE A 3 -13.70 23.20 -55.37
N SER A 4 -14.31 23.06 -54.19
CA SER A 4 -14.72 21.83 -53.45
C SER A 4 -13.88 20.53 -53.41
N PRO A 5 -14.13 19.68 -52.37
CA PRO A 5 -13.16 18.74 -51.78
C PRO A 5 -13.32 17.29 -52.25
N LEU A 6 -12.32 16.44 -51.99
CA LEU A 6 -12.40 14.98 -52.18
C LEU A 6 -12.30 14.24 -50.84
N LEU A 7 -13.45 13.70 -50.41
CA LEU A 7 -13.54 12.57 -49.49
C LEU A 7 -12.93 11.32 -50.15
N SER A 8 -12.16 10.55 -49.40
CA SER A 8 -11.88 9.14 -49.73
C SER A 8 -12.35 8.25 -48.58
N THR A 9 -13.57 7.74 -48.73
CA THR A 9 -14.12 6.60 -47.99
C THR A 9 -13.44 5.32 -48.46
N LEU A 10 -12.68 4.66 -47.59
CA LEU A 10 -12.24 3.27 -47.80
C LEU A 10 -13.09 2.34 -46.94
N PHE A 11 -13.94 1.59 -47.63
CA PHE A 11 -14.63 0.41 -47.12
C PHE A 11 -13.66 -0.77 -47.14
N TYR A 12 -13.40 -1.38 -45.98
CA TYR A 12 -12.81 -2.71 -45.92
C TYR A 12 -13.77 -3.68 -45.23
N THR A 13 -13.97 -4.78 -45.94
CA THR A 13 -15.00 -5.80 -45.82
C THR A 13 -14.77 -6.71 -44.61
N PHE A 14 -15.80 -6.93 -43.80
CA PHE A 14 -15.84 -7.98 -42.78
C PHE A 14 -16.05 -9.35 -43.44
N SER A 15 -15.07 -10.24 -43.32
CA SER A 15 -15.19 -11.64 -43.71
C SER A 15 -15.93 -12.42 -42.61
N ASN A 16 -17.15 -12.88 -42.93
CA ASN A 16 -17.87 -13.87 -42.14
C ASN A 16 -17.23 -15.25 -42.33
N ILE A 17 -16.68 -15.82 -41.26
CA ILE A 17 -16.32 -17.25 -41.22
C ILE A 17 -17.39 -17.99 -40.42
N THR A 18 -18.25 -18.68 -41.16
CA THR A 18 -19.13 -19.74 -40.67
C THR A 18 -18.28 -20.97 -40.33
N ARG A 19 -18.16 -21.31 -39.04
CA ARG A 19 -17.58 -22.59 -38.62
C ARG A 19 -18.68 -23.58 -38.25
N VAL A 20 -18.66 -24.68 -38.99
CA VAL A 20 -19.54 -25.84 -38.99
C VAL A 20 -19.64 -26.49 -37.59
N ARG A 21 -20.89 -26.76 -37.19
CA ARG A 21 -21.27 -27.53 -36.00
C ARG A 21 -21.06 -29.02 -36.29
N THR A 22 -20.20 -29.69 -35.52
CA THR A 22 -20.12 -31.17 -35.52
C THR A 22 -21.12 -31.75 -34.52
N PRO A 23 -21.82 -32.85 -34.84
CA PRO A 23 -22.68 -33.54 -33.89
C PRO A 23 -21.85 -34.48 -33.00
N LEU A 24 -22.07 -34.42 -31.68
CA LEU A 24 -21.54 -35.37 -30.71
C LEU A 24 -22.51 -36.56 -30.58
N PRO A 25 -22.04 -37.81 -30.50
CA PRO A 25 -22.93 -38.96 -30.47
C PRO A 25 -23.58 -39.14 -29.10
N SER A 26 -24.88 -39.42 -29.16
CA SER A 26 -25.73 -39.87 -28.08
C SER A 26 -25.51 -41.35 -27.78
N HIS A 27 -25.03 -41.73 -26.58
CA HIS A 27 -25.32 -43.04 -25.99
C HIS A 27 -25.26 -42.99 -24.45
N LEU A 28 -26.48 -43.02 -23.88
CA LEU A 28 -26.96 -43.80 -22.73
C LEU A 28 -25.94 -44.40 -21.73
N ALA A 29 -26.10 -44.06 -20.44
CA ALA A 29 -26.53 -45.02 -19.41
C ALA A 29 -26.70 -44.31 -18.05
N PHE A 30 -27.93 -43.94 -17.71
CA PHE A 30 -28.30 -43.60 -16.34
C PHE A 30 -28.32 -44.89 -15.50
N ARG A 31 -27.40 -45.00 -14.54
CA ARG A 31 -27.49 -46.00 -13.46
C ARG A 31 -28.21 -45.36 -12.27
N PRO A 32 -29.25 -45.98 -11.70
CA PRO A 32 -29.88 -45.47 -10.48
C PRO A 32 -28.99 -45.79 -9.28
N ILE A 33 -28.62 -44.78 -8.52
CA ILE A 33 -27.99 -44.93 -7.20
C ILE A 33 -29.13 -45.13 -6.19
N PRO A 34 -29.14 -46.21 -5.38
CA PRO A 34 -30.19 -46.42 -4.40
C PRO A 34 -30.11 -45.36 -3.29
N LEU A 35 -31.22 -44.65 -3.06
CA LEU A 35 -31.42 -43.85 -1.85
C LEU A 35 -31.38 -44.77 -0.63
N ARG A 36 -30.27 -44.75 0.10
CA ARG A 36 -30.27 -45.23 1.48
C ARG A 36 -30.83 -44.12 2.37
N SER A 37 -32.06 -44.36 2.80
CA SER A 37 -32.64 -43.78 4.02
C SER A 37 -31.66 -43.96 5.18
N MET A 38 -31.22 -42.85 5.78
CA MET A 38 -30.65 -42.87 7.12
C MET A 38 -31.48 -41.96 8.01
N SER A 39 -32.12 -42.62 8.96
CA SER A 39 -32.89 -42.05 10.06
C SER A 39 -32.07 -41.03 10.86
N GLY A 40 -32.68 -39.86 11.08
CA GLY A 40 -32.86 -39.22 12.39
C GLY A 40 -31.66 -38.89 13.29
N ILE A 41 -31.55 -37.58 13.56
CA ILE A 41 -31.23 -36.91 14.86
C ILE A 41 -29.72 -36.77 15.20
N PRO A 42 -29.22 -35.69 15.85
CA PRO A 42 -29.87 -34.45 16.32
C PRO A 42 -29.27 -33.12 15.79
N LEU A 43 -30.15 -32.13 15.78
CA LEU A 43 -29.87 -30.69 15.87
C LEU A 43 -29.25 -30.36 17.24
N LEU A 44 -28.25 -29.46 17.26
CA LEU A 44 -27.48 -28.86 18.38
C LEU A 44 -26.06 -29.41 18.59
N GLY A 45 -25.08 -28.77 17.94
CA GLY A 45 -23.66 -28.99 18.24
C GLY A 45 -22.68 -28.50 17.17
N ALA A 46 -22.72 -27.22 16.80
CA ALA A 46 -21.62 -26.55 16.08
C ALA A 46 -21.47 -25.14 16.66
N LEU A 47 -20.82 -24.98 17.82
CA LEU A 47 -19.36 -24.89 17.98
C LEU A 47 -18.78 -23.80 17.08
N PHE A 48 -18.58 -22.63 17.70
CA PHE A 48 -17.69 -21.53 17.37
C PHE A 48 -16.95 -21.66 16.02
N GLY A 49 -17.53 -21.06 14.98
CA GLY A 49 -16.79 -20.78 13.76
C GLY A 49 -15.72 -19.73 14.04
N THR A 50 -14.50 -20.17 14.38
CA THR A 50 -13.33 -19.31 14.35
C THR A 50 -13.05 -18.95 12.90
N SER A 51 -13.53 -17.79 12.48
CA SER A 51 -13.14 -17.17 11.23
C SER A 51 -11.64 -16.93 11.28
N SER A 52 -10.86 -17.82 10.68
CA SER A 52 -9.41 -17.68 10.57
C SER A 52 -9.11 -16.48 9.67
N LYS A 53 -8.93 -15.30 10.29
CA LYS A 53 -8.37 -14.13 9.60
C LYS A 53 -6.95 -14.49 9.25
N ASN A 54 -6.73 -14.88 8.00
CA ASN A 54 -5.40 -14.99 7.42
C ASN A 54 -4.86 -13.58 7.19
N SER A 55 -4.51 -12.91 8.29
CA SER A 55 -3.69 -11.71 8.25
C SER A 55 -2.26 -12.19 8.06
N SER A 56 -1.63 -11.79 6.96
CA SER A 56 -0.18 -11.89 6.82
C SER A 56 0.45 -11.20 8.03
N ASN A 57 0.84 -11.99 9.03
CA ASN A 57 1.44 -11.51 10.27
C ASN A 57 2.89 -11.10 9.97
N MET A 58 3.05 -9.99 9.24
CA MET A 58 4.30 -9.24 9.25
C MET A 58 4.43 -8.66 10.64
N SER A 59 5.22 -9.34 11.47
CA SER A 59 5.53 -8.90 12.83
C SER A 59 6.62 -7.82 12.75
N TYR A 60 6.29 -6.61 13.19
CA TYR A 60 7.25 -5.51 13.33
C TYR A 60 8.03 -5.64 14.65
N PRO A 61 9.24 -5.07 14.79
CA PRO A 61 9.96 -5.12 16.07
C PRO A 61 9.19 -4.53 17.27
N ASP A 62 8.45 -3.43 17.07
CA ASP A 62 7.59 -2.82 18.08
C ASP A 62 6.18 -3.44 18.01
N GLN A 63 5.82 -4.14 19.08
CA GLN A 63 4.59 -4.93 19.20
C GLN A 63 3.56 -4.30 20.17
N ARG A 64 3.65 -2.99 20.43
CA ARG A 64 2.65 -2.29 21.25
C ARG A 64 1.24 -2.48 20.71
N SER A 65 0.31 -2.73 21.62
CA SER A 65 -1.12 -2.83 21.39
C SER A 65 -1.74 -1.48 21.02
N ASN A 66 -2.94 -1.49 20.43
CA ASN A 66 -3.63 -0.25 20.07
C ASN A 66 -3.94 0.65 21.28
N ASP A 67 -4.14 0.07 22.46
CA ASP A 67 -4.40 0.86 23.68
C ASP A 67 -3.13 1.53 24.21
N GLU A 68 -1.99 0.84 24.14
CA GLU A 68 -0.69 1.46 24.43
C GLU A 68 -0.37 2.59 23.43
N TRP A 69 -0.70 2.38 22.15
CA TRP A 69 -0.57 3.42 21.13
C TRP A 69 -1.45 4.63 21.39
N ARG A 70 -2.70 4.45 21.84
CA ARG A 70 -3.60 5.55 22.22
C ARG A 70 -3.11 6.33 23.43
N ALA A 71 -2.33 5.71 24.30
CA ALA A 71 -1.76 6.37 25.47
C ALA A 71 -0.57 7.28 25.12
N VAL A 72 0.19 6.96 24.08
CA VAL A 72 1.41 7.72 23.69
C VAL A 72 1.19 8.65 22.49
N LEU A 73 0.26 8.33 21.60
CA LEU A 73 -0.04 9.13 20.41
C LEU A 73 -1.18 10.09 20.69
N ASN A 74 -1.10 11.28 20.09
CA ASN A 74 -2.29 12.11 19.98
C ASN A 74 -3.30 11.52 18.99
N LYS A 75 -4.53 12.01 19.01
CA LYS A 75 -5.64 11.50 18.18
C LYS A 75 -5.31 11.47 16.68
N GLU A 76 -4.67 12.52 16.18
CA GLU A 76 -4.37 12.65 14.75
C GLU A 76 -3.21 11.74 14.32
N GLN A 77 -2.18 11.63 15.17
CA GLN A 77 -1.10 10.66 14.99
C GLN A 77 -1.63 9.23 14.98
N PHE A 78 -2.54 8.89 15.89
CA PHE A 78 -3.16 7.56 15.91
C PHE A 78 -3.96 7.29 14.63
N ARG A 79 -4.79 8.24 14.21
CA ARG A 79 -5.58 8.16 12.97
C ARG A 79 -4.69 7.90 11.75
N ILE A 80 -3.57 8.62 11.65
CA ILE A 80 -2.67 8.48 10.50
C ILE A 80 -1.84 7.20 10.61
N LEU A 81 -1.08 7.02 11.70
CA LEU A 81 -0.13 5.91 11.85
C LEU A 81 -0.82 4.54 11.98
N ARG A 82 -1.99 4.46 12.63
CA ARG A 82 -2.63 3.17 12.95
C ARG A 82 -3.90 2.91 12.14
N GLU A 83 -4.66 3.95 11.81
CA GLU A 83 -5.90 3.83 11.02
C GLU A 83 -5.70 4.17 9.53
N LYS A 84 -4.45 4.33 9.09
CA LYS A 84 -4.06 4.64 7.69
C LYS A 84 -4.73 5.90 7.14
N GLY A 85 -4.98 6.87 8.01
CA GLY A 85 -5.49 8.18 7.62
C GLY A 85 -4.47 9.01 6.84
N THR A 86 -4.97 10.02 6.13
CA THR A 86 -4.14 11.02 5.44
C THR A 86 -4.50 12.41 5.97
N GLU A 87 -3.49 13.24 6.26
CA GLU A 87 -3.68 14.65 6.65
C GLU A 87 -4.09 15.50 5.43
N PRO A 88 -4.83 16.61 5.60
CA PRO A 88 -5.15 17.51 4.49
C PRO A 88 -3.90 18.09 3.82
N PRO A 89 -3.89 18.31 2.49
CA PRO A 89 -2.76 18.90 1.80
C PRO A 89 -2.45 20.32 2.33
N GLY A 90 -1.17 20.61 2.51
CA GLY A 90 -0.65 21.90 2.97
C GLY A 90 -0.84 22.17 4.46
N SER A 91 -1.43 21.25 5.21
CA SER A 91 -1.66 21.41 6.66
C SER A 91 -0.47 20.99 7.53
N GLY A 92 0.40 20.12 7.00
CA GLY A 92 1.52 19.52 7.72
C GLY A 92 2.66 20.49 8.03
N LYS A 93 3.20 20.39 9.26
CA LYS A 93 4.37 21.17 9.73
C LYS A 93 5.58 21.05 8.81
N PHE A 94 5.81 19.87 8.23
CA PHE A 94 7.03 19.54 7.50
C PHE A 94 6.92 19.72 5.99
N ASP A 95 5.75 20.09 5.45
CA ASP A 95 5.58 20.34 4.01
C ASP A 95 6.60 21.39 3.51
N LYS A 96 6.61 22.56 4.16
CA LYS A 96 7.51 23.69 3.85
C LYS A 96 8.78 23.75 4.70
N HIS A 97 9.12 22.66 5.40
CA HIS A 97 10.32 22.61 6.23
C HIS A 97 11.49 22.02 5.44
N TYR A 98 12.59 22.77 5.28
CA TYR A 98 13.78 22.37 4.51
C TYR A 98 15.06 22.72 5.28
N PRO A 99 15.41 21.94 6.32
CA PRO A 99 16.65 22.12 7.05
C PRO A 99 17.84 21.64 6.23
N GLU A 100 19.03 22.22 6.44
CA GLU A 100 20.26 21.79 5.76
C GLU A 100 20.71 20.38 6.22
N GLN A 101 20.48 20.07 7.49
CA GLN A 101 20.86 18.80 8.12
C GLN A 101 19.79 18.35 9.13
N GLY A 102 19.83 17.07 9.48
CA GLY A 102 18.94 16.46 10.47
C GLY A 102 18.19 15.24 9.94
N VAL A 103 17.41 14.62 10.82
CA VAL A 103 16.71 13.37 10.55
C VAL A 103 15.24 13.48 10.93
N TYR A 104 14.39 13.04 10.01
CA TYR A 104 12.98 12.80 10.27
C TYR A 104 12.82 11.39 10.82
N THR A 105 12.20 11.31 11.98
CA THR A 105 11.94 10.09 12.74
C THR A 105 10.44 9.77 12.73
N CYS A 106 10.08 8.52 12.96
CA CYS A 106 8.68 8.12 13.11
C CYS A 106 8.10 8.75 14.37
N ALA A 107 6.97 9.46 14.25
CA ALA A 107 6.33 10.10 15.39
C ALA A 107 5.83 9.12 16.48
N GLY A 108 5.70 7.81 16.17
CA GLY A 108 5.26 6.81 17.13
C GLY A 108 6.36 6.03 17.84
N CYS A 109 7.44 5.68 17.14
CA CYS A 109 8.50 4.85 17.71
C CYS A 109 9.89 5.47 17.66
N ASP A 110 9.99 6.73 17.22
CA ASP A 110 11.24 7.50 17.10
C ASP A 110 12.31 6.89 16.18
N ALA A 111 11.98 5.82 15.45
CA ALA A 111 12.88 5.21 14.48
C ALA A 111 13.22 6.21 13.35
N PRO A 112 14.49 6.32 12.94
CA PRO A 112 14.89 7.22 11.87
C PRO A 112 14.36 6.75 10.51
N LEU A 113 13.73 7.65 9.75
CA LEU A 113 13.06 7.33 8.48
C LEU A 113 13.71 8.01 7.28
N TYR A 114 13.95 9.32 7.37
CA TYR A 114 14.43 10.13 6.26
C TYR A 114 15.51 11.12 6.71
N LYS A 115 16.49 11.39 5.86
CA LYS A 115 17.46 12.46 6.07
C LYS A 115 16.92 13.77 5.49
N ALA A 116 17.34 14.89 6.05
CA ALA A 116 17.04 16.22 5.51
C ALA A 116 17.50 16.36 4.04
N SER A 117 18.68 15.81 3.71
CA SER A 117 19.22 15.78 2.35
C SER A 117 18.36 15.02 1.34
N HIS A 118 17.47 14.14 1.79
CA HIS A 118 16.59 13.37 0.91
C HIS A 118 15.29 14.12 0.59
N LYS A 119 15.03 15.25 1.27
CA LYS A 119 13.80 16.02 1.11
C LYS A 119 13.90 16.90 -0.12
N PHE A 120 12.81 16.99 -0.89
CA PHE A 120 12.71 17.90 -2.04
C PHE A 120 11.32 18.53 -2.14
N SER A 121 11.20 19.57 -2.96
CA SER A 121 9.92 20.25 -3.20
C SER A 121 9.18 19.62 -4.38
N SER A 122 8.21 18.75 -4.10
CA SER A 122 7.36 18.13 -5.11
C SER A 122 6.13 18.95 -5.49
N GLY A 123 5.71 19.90 -4.64
CA GLY A 123 4.46 20.64 -4.79
C GLY A 123 3.18 19.83 -4.51
N CYS A 124 3.28 18.61 -3.96
CA CYS A 124 2.11 17.76 -3.73
C CYS A 124 1.28 18.16 -2.50
N GLY A 125 1.76 19.08 -1.65
CA GLY A 125 1.09 19.50 -0.41
C GLY A 125 1.41 18.63 0.81
N TRP A 126 2.37 17.73 0.69
CA TRP A 126 2.89 16.91 1.79
C TRP A 126 4.42 16.87 1.68
N PRO A 127 5.15 16.65 2.79
CA PRO A 127 6.59 16.46 2.71
C PRO A 127 6.94 15.28 1.79
N ALA A 128 7.86 15.55 0.86
CA ALA A 128 8.32 14.60 -0.15
C ALA A 128 9.80 14.28 0.01
N TYR A 129 10.13 13.00 -0.10
CA TYR A 129 11.50 12.49 -0.04
C TYR A 129 11.78 11.59 -1.25
N PHE A 130 13.00 11.62 -1.78
CA PHE A 130 13.36 10.76 -2.91
C PHE A 130 13.94 9.42 -2.47
N ASP A 131 14.43 9.32 -1.23
CA ASP A 131 14.95 8.08 -0.66
C ASP A 131 14.75 8.04 0.86
N SER A 132 14.65 6.83 1.41
CA SER A 132 14.58 6.58 2.86
C SER A 132 15.93 6.12 3.41
N ILE A 133 16.10 6.18 4.73
CA ILE A 133 17.23 5.49 5.36
C ILE A 133 17.11 3.98 5.06
N PRO A 134 18.20 3.30 4.65
CA PRO A 134 18.13 1.88 4.29
C PRO A 134 17.47 1.03 5.38
N GLY A 135 16.44 0.28 4.99
CA GLY A 135 15.69 -0.60 5.91
C GLY A 135 14.68 0.11 6.81
N ALA A 136 14.53 1.43 6.75
CA ALA A 136 13.61 2.18 7.62
C ALA A 136 12.14 2.10 7.19
N VAL A 137 11.88 1.84 5.90
CA VAL A 137 10.54 1.86 5.30
C VAL A 137 10.24 0.53 4.60
N VAL A 138 9.05 -0.01 4.86
CA VAL A 138 8.51 -1.19 4.18
C VAL A 138 7.44 -0.75 3.19
N ARG A 139 7.46 -1.34 1.99
CA ARG A 139 6.51 -1.06 0.91
C ARG A 139 5.45 -2.16 0.84
N HIS A 140 4.19 -1.78 0.74
CA HIS A 140 3.05 -2.69 0.60
C HIS A 140 2.22 -2.29 -0.62
N GLU A 141 1.71 -3.26 -1.38
CA GLU A 141 0.75 -2.97 -2.44
C GLU A 141 -0.58 -2.50 -1.84
N ASP A 142 -1.05 -1.33 -2.27
CA ASP A 142 -2.34 -0.75 -1.91
C ASP A 142 -3.23 -0.70 -3.17
N ARG A 143 -4.34 -1.45 -3.13
CA ARG A 143 -5.33 -1.52 -4.22
C ARG A 143 -6.64 -0.80 -3.88
N ALA A 144 -6.62 0.07 -2.87
CA ALA A 144 -7.79 0.84 -2.49
C ALA A 144 -8.27 1.74 -3.64
N PHE A 145 -9.58 1.96 -3.70
CA PHE A 145 -10.23 2.84 -4.69
C PHE A 145 -9.96 2.47 -6.16
N GLY A 146 -9.61 1.21 -6.45
CA GLY A 146 -9.35 0.73 -7.81
C GLY A 146 -8.05 1.25 -8.43
N MET A 147 -7.18 1.88 -7.63
CA MET A 147 -5.86 2.35 -8.07
C MET A 147 -4.78 1.44 -7.48
N ALA A 148 -3.75 1.13 -8.26
CA ALA A 148 -2.56 0.45 -7.75
C ALA A 148 -1.57 1.50 -7.23
N ARG A 149 -1.42 1.59 -5.91
CA ARG A 149 -0.45 2.45 -5.23
C ARG A 149 0.47 1.59 -4.38
N THR A 150 1.60 2.16 -3.96
CA THR A 150 2.51 1.50 -3.01
C THR A 150 2.45 2.26 -1.70
N GLU A 151 1.83 1.66 -0.68
CA GLU A 151 1.84 2.18 0.68
C GLU A 151 3.25 2.05 1.27
N ILE A 152 3.68 3.06 2.02
CA ILE A 152 4.91 3.04 2.80
C ILE A 152 4.59 3.07 4.29
N VAL A 153 5.19 2.15 5.05
CA VAL A 153 5.04 2.04 6.50
C VAL A 153 6.39 2.01 7.19
N CYS A 154 6.44 2.40 8.45
CA CYS A 154 7.66 2.31 9.27
C CYS A 154 8.04 0.84 9.48
N ALA A 155 9.29 0.48 9.20
CA ALA A 155 9.79 -0.88 9.38
C ALA A 155 9.85 -1.32 10.85
N ASN A 156 9.92 -0.38 11.79
CA ASN A 156 10.04 -0.69 13.22
C ASN A 156 8.69 -0.94 13.91
N CYS A 157 7.64 -0.16 13.60
CA CYS A 157 6.33 -0.26 14.29
C CYS A 157 5.14 -0.53 13.36
N GLY A 158 5.36 -0.59 12.04
CA GLY A 158 4.30 -0.76 11.06
C GLY A 158 3.37 0.44 10.90
N GLY A 159 3.73 1.59 11.47
CA GLY A 159 2.93 2.80 11.35
C GLY A 159 2.85 3.30 9.91
N HIS A 160 1.65 3.63 9.43
CA HIS A 160 1.41 4.20 8.11
C HIS A 160 2.06 5.58 7.98
N LEU A 161 2.86 5.74 6.92
CA LEU A 161 3.56 6.98 6.62
C LEU A 161 2.91 7.71 5.45
N GLY A 162 2.51 6.99 4.40
CA GLY A 162 1.93 7.54 3.19
C GLY A 162 2.09 6.59 2.01
N HIS A 163 2.44 7.14 0.84
CA HIS A 163 2.62 6.38 -0.40
C HIS A 163 3.88 6.79 -1.16
N VAL A 164 4.44 5.85 -1.92
CA VAL A 164 5.54 6.10 -2.86
C VAL A 164 5.05 6.00 -4.30
N PHE A 165 5.49 6.96 -5.10
CA PHE A 165 5.25 7.05 -6.54
C PHE A 165 6.61 7.02 -7.27
N LYS A 166 6.64 6.52 -8.50
CA LYS A 166 7.86 6.44 -9.32
C LYS A 166 7.57 6.85 -10.75
N GLY A 167 8.58 7.34 -11.47
CA GLY A 167 8.44 7.64 -12.90
C GLY A 167 7.70 8.94 -13.17
N GLU A 168 7.77 9.91 -12.26
CA GLU A 168 7.11 11.21 -12.39
C GLU A 168 8.01 12.26 -13.04
N GLY A 169 9.29 11.94 -13.24
CA GLY A 169 10.26 12.82 -13.91
C GLY A 169 10.83 13.90 -12.98
N PHE A 170 10.92 13.63 -11.68
CA PHE A 170 11.60 14.55 -10.76
C PHE A 170 13.11 14.46 -10.96
N ASP A 171 13.79 15.61 -10.91
CA ASP A 171 15.25 15.71 -10.95
C ASP A 171 15.86 15.26 -9.61
N THR A 172 15.69 13.97 -9.32
CA THR A 172 16.18 13.31 -8.11
C THR A 172 16.87 11.99 -8.50
N PRO A 173 17.87 11.52 -7.74
CA PRO A 173 18.66 10.35 -8.14
C PRO A 173 17.86 9.07 -8.40
N THR A 174 16.71 8.92 -7.74
CA THR A 174 15.89 7.70 -7.77
C THR A 174 14.62 7.84 -8.62
N ASP A 175 14.23 9.07 -8.98
CA ASP A 175 12.91 9.40 -9.54
C ASP A 175 11.74 8.76 -8.75
N GLU A 176 11.94 8.63 -7.43
CA GLU A 176 10.90 8.23 -6.49
C GLU A 176 10.39 9.45 -5.72
N ARG A 177 9.09 9.46 -5.42
CA ARG A 177 8.46 10.44 -4.55
C ARG A 177 7.76 9.72 -3.41
N HIS A 178 8.41 9.70 -2.25
CA HIS A 178 7.81 9.29 -0.99
C HIS A 178 6.96 10.45 -0.48
N CYS A 179 5.65 10.38 -0.69
CA CYS A 179 4.67 11.35 -0.22
C CYS A 179 4.22 10.96 1.19
N VAL A 180 4.71 11.68 2.20
CA VAL A 180 4.58 11.28 3.61
C VAL A 180 3.68 12.26 4.37
N ASN A 181 2.87 11.76 5.30
CA ASN A 181 2.12 12.62 6.21
C ASN A 181 3.07 13.29 7.21
N SER A 182 3.04 14.61 7.32
CA SER A 182 3.84 15.35 8.30
C SER A 182 3.55 14.92 9.74
N VAL A 183 2.31 14.62 10.10
CA VAL A 183 1.94 14.17 11.45
C VAL A 183 2.55 12.81 11.80
N SER A 184 2.89 11.99 10.79
CA SER A 184 3.58 10.70 11.01
C SER A 184 5.08 10.86 11.34
N LEU A 185 5.60 12.09 11.26
CA LEU A 185 7.01 12.40 11.42
C LEU A 185 7.27 13.25 12.67
N SER A 186 8.48 13.12 13.20
CA SER A 186 9.14 14.02 14.14
C SER A 186 10.48 14.44 13.53
N PHE A 187 11.05 15.57 13.95
CA PHE A 187 12.34 16.06 13.40
C PHE A 187 13.37 16.24 14.52
N SER A 188 14.57 15.73 14.28
CA SER A 188 15.75 15.89 15.13
C SER A 188 16.83 16.63 14.34
N PRO A 189 17.35 17.79 14.82
CA PRO A 189 18.44 18.49 14.15
C PRO A 189 19.75 17.70 14.23
N ASP A 190 19.93 16.91 15.29
CA ASP A 190 21.05 15.99 15.42
C ASP A 190 20.80 14.74 14.56
N ASP A 191 21.79 14.38 13.75
CA ASP A 191 21.84 13.08 13.09
C ASP A 191 22.00 12.03 14.20
N LYS A 192 20.88 11.48 14.65
CA LYS A 192 20.89 10.29 15.52
C LYS A 192 21.45 9.16 14.65
N THR A 193 22.77 9.11 14.57
CA THR A 193 23.51 7.98 14.03
C THR A 193 22.92 6.75 14.69
N VAL A 194 22.28 5.92 13.87
CA VAL A 194 21.77 4.61 14.28
C VAL A 194 22.92 3.96 15.01
N LYS A 195 22.83 3.81 16.34
CA LYS A 195 23.86 3.14 17.11
C LYS A 195 23.94 1.73 16.56
N ASP A 196 25.00 1.46 15.80
CA ASP A 196 25.36 0.12 15.35
C ASP A 196 25.30 -0.80 16.57
N LYS A 197 24.38 -1.74 16.52
CA LYS A 197 24.30 -2.85 17.47
C LYS A 197 25.68 -3.52 17.43
N PRO A 198 26.42 -3.65 18.55
CA PRO A 198 27.71 -4.30 18.52
C PRO A 198 27.50 -5.75 18.08
N GLU A 199 28.12 -6.08 16.96
CA GLU A 199 28.19 -7.41 16.39
C GLU A 199 28.81 -8.33 17.45
N SER A 200 28.01 -9.27 17.95
CA SER A 200 28.49 -10.30 18.87
C SER A 200 29.45 -11.20 18.12
N LYS A 201 30.76 -10.98 18.30
CA LYS A 201 31.78 -11.95 17.92
C LYS A 201 31.56 -13.21 18.76
N ALA A 202 31.23 -14.30 18.08
CA ALA A 202 31.37 -15.66 18.58
C ALA A 202 32.83 -16.13 18.40
#